data_AF-A0A2N1RRX2-F1
#
_entry.id   AF-A0A2N1RRX2-F1
#
_cell.length_a   1.000
_cell.length_b   1.000
_cell.length_c   1.000
_cell.angle_alpha   90.00
_cell.angle_beta   90.00
_cell.angle_gamma   90.00
#
_symmetry.space_group_name_H-M   'P 1'
#
loop_
_entity.id
_entity.type
_entity.pdbx_description
1 polymer ?
#
loop_
_entity_poly.entity_id
_entity_poly.type
_entity_poly.pdbx_seq_one_letter_code
_entity_poly.pdbx_strand_id
1 'polypeptide(L)'
;MKTITVLLLASIISSTNNFTQFKNLINQSKYSEAKVVLDNWGDSKENDPQYYISCFNYYIIQSQKSGMVLQTEKPYSGDSFEITDSSSGETKGYMANRTYYEGENYNKAIDYIKKGINKFPDHYEMRFGLLWVHQENRNFKQFLTEFEDALKFYYLNKPKIVYWNENKIINSPYDFIIENAQGNINYFYNNLDLQKSNSFLNACNDLIIKYYPDHKYGYNNKGIMSYITKDFNNALKYYSVAYSKDQNDAMILLNIAYTYKNLNDIEQSKKYFNNVIKLDKTGEYKKIAKKELSELK
;
A
#
# COMPACT_ATOMS: atom_id res chain seq x y z
N MET A 1 -21.10 -63.06 -16.17
CA MET A 1 -20.34 -62.34 -15.13
C MET A 1 -19.94 -61.00 -15.73
N LYS A 2 -20.64 -59.91 -15.37
CA LYS A 2 -20.44 -58.58 -15.97
C LYS A 2 -19.30 -57.87 -15.23
N THR A 3 -18.23 -57.54 -15.94
CA THR A 3 -17.14 -56.71 -15.43
C THR A 3 -17.67 -55.30 -15.22
N ILE A 4 -17.83 -54.89 -13.96
CA ILE A 4 -18.14 -53.52 -13.59
C ILE A 4 -16.83 -52.75 -13.66
N THR A 5 -16.62 -52.05 -14.77
CA THR A 5 -15.58 -51.02 -14.86
C THR A 5 -16.05 -49.85 -14.00
N VAL A 6 -15.52 -49.74 -12.79
CA VAL A 6 -15.69 -48.54 -11.96
C VAL A 6 -14.92 -47.43 -12.65
N LEU A 7 -15.63 -46.61 -13.42
CA LEU A 7 -15.14 -45.32 -13.87
C LEU A 7 -14.95 -44.49 -12.59
N LEU A 8 -13.70 -44.40 -12.12
CA LEU A 8 -13.29 -43.35 -11.19
C LEU A 8 -13.50 -42.04 -11.93
N LEU A 9 -14.68 -41.44 -11.73
CA LEU A 9 -14.90 -40.02 -11.93
C LEU A 9 -13.94 -39.33 -10.96
N ALA A 10 -12.70 -39.09 -11.41
CA ALA A 10 -11.91 -38.01 -10.89
C ALA A 10 -12.79 -36.78 -11.09
N SER A 11 -13.45 -36.33 -10.02
CA SER A 11 -14.10 -35.05 -10.02
C SER A 11 -13.01 -34.07 -10.43
N ILE A 12 -13.16 -33.50 -11.62
CA ILE A 12 -12.36 -32.35 -12.04
C ILE A 12 -12.79 -31.26 -11.07
N ILE A 13 -12.11 -31.21 -9.93
CA ILE A 13 -12.18 -30.08 -9.03
C ILE A 13 -11.51 -28.98 -9.85
N SER A 14 -12.32 -28.19 -10.55
CA SER A 14 -11.83 -27.00 -11.21
C SER A 14 -11.07 -26.17 -10.15
N SER A 15 -9.97 -25.53 -10.54
CA SER A 15 -9.17 -24.68 -9.65
C SER A 15 -10.02 -23.69 -8.85
N THR A 16 -11.11 -23.19 -9.45
CA THR A 16 -12.12 -22.33 -8.82
C THR A 16 -12.75 -22.96 -7.58
N ASN A 17 -12.96 -24.27 -7.57
CA ASN A 17 -13.53 -25.00 -6.43
C ASN A 17 -12.51 -25.16 -5.29
N ASN A 18 -11.25 -25.50 -5.60
CA ASN A 18 -10.17 -25.61 -4.58
C ASN A 18 -9.93 -24.29 -3.86
N PHE A 19 -9.84 -23.19 -4.60
CA PHE A 19 -9.65 -21.87 -4.01
C PHE A 19 -10.82 -21.46 -3.10
N THR A 20 -12.06 -21.69 -3.54
CA THR A 20 -13.26 -21.41 -2.74
C THR A 20 -13.28 -22.25 -1.45
N GLN A 21 -12.96 -23.54 -1.55
CA GLN A 21 -12.87 -24.43 -0.40
C GLN A 21 -11.78 -23.96 0.58
N PHE A 22 -10.58 -23.64 0.07
CA PHE A 22 -9.49 -23.11 0.87
C PHE A 22 -9.91 -21.85 1.64
N LYS A 23 -10.48 -20.84 0.96
CA LYS A 23 -10.96 -19.60 1.60
C LYS A 23 -11.96 -19.87 2.71
N ASN A 24 -12.93 -20.74 2.46
CA ASN A 24 -13.96 -21.11 3.45
C ASN A 24 -13.34 -21.75 4.69
N LEU A 25 -12.33 -22.61 4.53
CA LEU A 25 -11.63 -23.24 5.64
C LEU A 25 -10.78 -22.24 6.43
N ILE A 26 -10.07 -21.33 5.76
CA ILE A 26 -9.33 -20.25 6.42
C ILE A 26 -10.27 -19.37 7.25
N ASN A 27 -11.42 -18.97 6.71
CA ASN A 27 -12.41 -18.17 7.44
C ASN A 27 -12.99 -18.89 8.66
N GLN A 28 -12.99 -20.23 8.66
CA GLN A 28 -13.39 -21.06 9.80
C GLN A 28 -12.23 -21.44 10.73
N SER A 29 -11.03 -20.88 10.54
CA SER A 29 -9.80 -21.24 11.26
C SER A 29 -9.43 -22.74 11.18
N LYS A 30 -9.89 -23.42 10.13
CA LYS A 30 -9.65 -24.85 9.85
C LYS A 30 -8.35 -25.05 9.10
N TYR A 31 -7.22 -24.73 9.74
CA TYR A 31 -5.90 -24.66 9.09
C TYR A 31 -5.38 -26.03 8.65
N SER A 32 -5.62 -27.08 9.42
CA SER A 32 -5.20 -28.44 9.06
C SER A 32 -5.92 -28.91 7.79
N GLU A 33 -7.24 -28.70 7.69
CA GLU A 33 -7.99 -29.03 6.48
C GLU A 33 -7.60 -28.13 5.29
N ALA A 34 -7.36 -26.83 5.54
CA ALA A 34 -6.90 -25.92 4.49
C ALA A 34 -5.57 -26.38 3.89
N LYS A 35 -4.67 -26.93 4.72
CA LYS A 35 -3.40 -27.51 4.25
C LYS A 35 -3.61 -28.73 3.36
N VAL A 36 -4.58 -29.59 3.69
CA VAL A 36 -4.93 -30.75 2.85
C VAL A 36 -5.41 -30.29 1.47
N VAL A 37 -6.16 -29.19 1.37
CA VAL A 37 -6.56 -28.60 0.08
C VAL A 37 -5.35 -28.13 -0.72
N LEU A 38 -4.37 -27.46 -0.08
CA LEU A 38 -3.14 -27.04 -0.75
C LEU A 38 -2.28 -28.20 -1.25
N ASP A 39 -2.20 -29.28 -0.47
CA ASP A 39 -1.42 -30.46 -0.83
C ASP A 39 -2.06 -31.25 -1.98
N ASN A 40 -3.38 -31.20 -2.07
CA ASN A 40 -4.18 -31.87 -3.10
C ASN A 40 -4.78 -30.89 -4.12
N TRP A 41 -4.10 -29.78 -4.40
CA TRP A 41 -4.59 -28.75 -5.34
C TRP A 41 -4.80 -29.28 -6.76
N GLY A 42 -4.12 -30.36 -7.12
CA GLY A 42 -4.19 -31.04 -8.42
C GLY A 42 -2.95 -30.81 -9.30
N ASP A 43 -2.88 -31.56 -10.39
CA ASP A 43 -1.70 -31.63 -11.27
C ASP A 43 -1.41 -30.31 -12.01
N SER A 44 -2.43 -29.46 -12.20
CA SER A 44 -2.31 -28.16 -12.86
C SER A 44 -1.99 -27.00 -11.93
N LYS A 45 -1.72 -27.24 -10.64
CA LYS A 45 -1.54 -26.19 -9.61
C LYS A 45 -0.52 -25.13 -9.98
N GLU A 46 0.55 -25.51 -10.68
CA GLU A 46 1.58 -24.56 -11.07
C GLU A 46 1.07 -23.54 -12.10
N ASN A 47 0.02 -23.85 -12.85
CA ASN A 47 -0.57 -22.95 -13.85
C ASN A 47 -1.77 -22.16 -13.31
N ASP A 48 -2.01 -22.23 -12.00
CA ASP A 48 -3.09 -21.52 -11.32
C ASP A 48 -2.52 -20.43 -10.39
N PRO A 49 -2.74 -19.13 -10.67
CA PRO A 49 -2.28 -18.06 -9.78
C PRO A 49 -2.89 -18.18 -8.37
N GLN A 50 -4.10 -18.75 -8.24
CA GLN A 50 -4.76 -18.90 -6.94
C GLN A 50 -4.06 -19.91 -6.03
N TYR A 51 -3.31 -20.87 -6.59
CA TYR A 51 -2.48 -21.77 -5.80
C TYR A 51 -1.40 -20.99 -5.03
N TYR A 52 -0.66 -20.11 -5.72
CA TYR A 52 0.42 -19.33 -5.13
C TYR A 52 -0.10 -18.35 -4.09
N ILE A 53 -1.22 -17.68 -4.38
CA ILE A 53 -1.91 -16.78 -3.44
C ILE A 53 -2.37 -17.54 -2.18
N SER A 54 -2.96 -18.73 -2.36
CA SER A 54 -3.43 -19.57 -1.25
C SER A 54 -2.27 -20.09 -0.39
N CYS A 55 -1.17 -20.53 -1.01
CA CYS A 55 0.04 -20.92 -0.30
C CYS A 55 0.63 -19.74 0.50
N PHE A 56 0.75 -18.56 -0.11
CA PHE A 56 1.18 -17.35 0.58
C PHE A 56 0.30 -17.06 1.80
N ASN A 57 -1.02 -16.97 1.62
CA ASN A 57 -1.95 -16.65 2.70
C ASN A 57 -1.89 -17.69 3.83
N TYR A 58 -1.84 -18.98 3.50
CA TYR A 58 -1.70 -20.04 4.49
C TYR A 58 -0.44 -19.86 5.32
N TYR A 59 0.72 -19.73 4.67
CA TYR A 59 1.99 -19.64 5.36
C TYR A 59 2.17 -18.33 6.12
N ILE A 60 1.60 -17.21 5.65
CA ILE A 60 1.53 -15.96 6.40
C ILE A 60 0.79 -16.17 7.72
N ILE A 61 -0.42 -16.75 7.69
CA ILE A 61 -1.20 -17.01 8.90
C ILE A 61 -0.41 -17.91 9.87
N GLN A 62 0.24 -18.96 9.35
CA GLN A 62 1.07 -19.86 10.17
C GLN A 62 2.38 -19.23 10.68
N SER A 63 2.78 -18.07 10.16
CA SER A 63 3.96 -17.32 10.57
C SER A 63 3.65 -16.19 11.55
N GLN A 64 2.37 -15.89 11.76
CA GLN A 64 1.93 -14.79 12.59
C GLN A 64 2.38 -14.99 14.04
N LYS A 65 3.04 -13.97 14.56
CA LYS A 65 3.39 -13.80 15.96
C LYS A 65 2.71 -12.53 16.47
N SER A 66 2.35 -12.55 17.74
CA SER A 66 1.91 -11.35 18.44
C SER A 66 2.67 -11.28 19.76
N GLY A 67 3.23 -10.10 20.04
CA GLY A 67 3.98 -9.91 21.28
C GLY A 67 4.40 -8.46 21.48
N MET A 68 4.92 -8.18 22.67
CA MET A 68 5.46 -6.88 23.03
C MET A 68 6.77 -6.63 22.29
N VAL A 69 6.84 -5.52 21.56
CA VAL A 69 8.03 -5.08 20.82
C VAL A 69 8.43 -3.67 21.25
N LEU A 70 9.72 -3.40 21.19
CA LEU A 70 10.28 -2.06 21.31
C LEU A 70 10.34 -1.41 19.92
N GLN A 71 9.84 -0.19 19.80
CA GLN A 71 9.83 0.56 18.55
C GLN A 71 10.06 2.06 18.78
N THR A 72 10.65 2.75 17.81
CA THR A 72 10.98 4.18 17.90
C THR A 72 9.83 5.11 17.50
N GLU A 73 8.78 4.53 16.94
CA GLU A 73 7.59 5.23 16.45
C GLU A 73 6.38 4.83 17.27
N LYS A 74 5.47 5.79 17.49
CA LYS A 74 4.24 5.52 18.22
C LYS A 74 3.38 4.55 17.40
N PRO A 75 2.85 3.47 18.01
CA PRO A 75 1.90 2.62 17.31
C PRO A 75 0.63 3.42 16.99
N TYR A 76 0.08 3.17 15.81
CA TYR A 76 -1.13 3.86 15.34
C TYR A 76 -2.38 3.50 16.14
N SER A 77 -2.46 2.25 16.60
CA SER A 77 -3.60 1.73 17.34
C SER A 77 -3.15 0.74 18.40
N GLY A 78 -3.93 0.62 19.47
CA GLY A 78 -3.65 -0.26 20.61
C GLY A 78 -2.84 0.42 21.70
N ASP A 79 -2.76 -0.24 22.84
CA ASP A 79 -2.05 0.27 24.01
C ASP A 79 -0.54 0.23 23.80
N SER A 80 0.14 1.28 24.27
CA SER A 80 1.60 1.39 24.23
C SER A 80 2.12 2.12 25.45
N PHE A 81 3.28 1.69 25.93
CA PHE A 81 4.01 2.39 26.98
C PHE A 81 5.09 3.25 26.33
N GLU A 82 5.08 4.55 26.61
CA GLU A 82 6.16 5.44 26.19
C GLU A 82 7.41 5.16 27.03
N ILE A 83 8.55 5.04 26.37
CA ILE A 83 9.86 4.91 27.00
C ILE A 83 10.52 6.27 26.91
N THR A 84 10.66 6.93 28.05
CA THR A 84 11.24 8.27 28.15
C THR A 84 12.64 8.22 28.73
N ASP A 85 13.49 9.12 28.26
CA ASP A 85 14.74 9.43 28.92
C ASP A 85 14.44 10.12 30.26
N SER A 86 14.91 9.54 31.37
CA SER A 86 14.57 9.99 32.72
C SER A 86 15.11 11.38 33.06
N SER A 87 16.09 11.89 32.32
CA SER A 87 16.76 13.16 32.59
C SER A 87 16.14 14.32 31.80
N SER A 88 15.77 14.07 30.54
CA SER A 88 15.20 15.06 29.62
C SER A 88 13.68 15.00 29.48
N GLY A 89 13.06 13.88 29.89
CA GLY A 89 11.65 13.61 29.62
C GLY A 89 11.34 13.30 28.16
N GLU A 90 12.36 13.20 27.30
CA GLU A 90 12.19 12.96 25.87
C GLU A 90 11.79 11.50 25.59
N THR A 91 10.74 11.28 24.80
CA THR A 91 10.33 9.93 24.38
C THR A 91 11.36 9.32 23.42
N LYS A 92 12.03 8.26 23.86
CA LYS A 92 13.02 7.49 23.09
C LYS A 92 12.43 6.31 22.35
N GLY A 93 11.24 5.85 22.75
CA GLY A 93 10.54 4.80 22.04
C GLY A 93 9.22 4.43 22.70
N TYR A 94 8.66 3.33 22.23
CA TYR A 94 7.39 2.78 22.66
C TYR A 94 7.55 1.28 22.83
N MET A 95 6.95 0.75 23.88
CA MET A 95 6.73 -0.68 24.05
C MET A 95 5.27 -0.96 23.72
N ALA A 96 5.01 -1.74 22.67
CA ALA A 96 3.66 -1.96 22.17
C ALA A 96 3.44 -3.42 21.81
N ASN A 97 2.21 -3.91 21.96
CA ASN A 97 1.85 -5.21 21.42
C ASN A 97 1.64 -5.08 19.90
N ARG A 98 2.36 -5.90 19.12
CA ARG A 98 2.29 -5.86 17.67
C ARG A 98 2.19 -7.27 17.10
N THR A 99 1.45 -7.38 16.00
CA THR A 99 1.49 -8.54 15.12
C THR A 99 2.61 -8.39 14.10
N TYR A 100 3.40 -9.43 13.94
CA TYR A 100 4.49 -9.51 12.96
C TYR A 100 4.64 -10.94 12.45
N TYR A 101 5.38 -11.12 11.37
CA TYR A 101 5.50 -12.41 10.66
C TYR A 101 6.96 -12.81 10.54
N GLU A 102 7.31 -14.00 11.03
CA GLU A 102 8.70 -14.49 11.02
C GLU A 102 8.80 -16.01 10.97
N GLY A 103 10.04 -16.52 10.90
CA GLY A 103 10.35 -17.95 10.91
C GLY A 103 10.19 -18.64 9.56
N GLU A 104 10.25 -19.97 9.58
CA GLU A 104 10.27 -20.78 8.36
C GLU A 104 9.00 -20.61 7.50
N ASN A 105 7.84 -20.48 8.15
CA ASN A 105 6.58 -20.25 7.45
C ASN A 105 6.56 -18.89 6.75
N TYR A 106 7.11 -17.84 7.36
CA TYR A 106 7.25 -16.54 6.70
C TYR A 106 8.10 -16.66 5.43
N ASN A 107 9.25 -17.33 5.52
CA ASN A 107 10.11 -17.55 4.36
C ASN A 107 9.40 -18.32 3.25
N LYS A 108 8.66 -19.39 3.60
CA LYS A 108 7.83 -20.14 2.64
C LYS A 108 6.79 -19.24 1.98
N ALA A 109 6.11 -18.38 2.73
CA ALA A 109 5.13 -17.46 2.17
C ALA A 109 5.78 -16.54 1.12
N ILE A 110 6.90 -15.91 1.47
CA ILE A 110 7.66 -15.03 0.56
C ILE A 110 8.12 -15.80 -0.70
N ASP A 111 8.59 -17.03 -0.55
CA ASP A 111 9.02 -17.86 -1.68
C ASP A 111 7.84 -18.18 -2.61
N TYR A 112 6.67 -18.55 -2.08
CA TYR A 112 5.50 -18.86 -2.88
C TYR A 112 4.99 -17.64 -3.64
N ILE A 113 4.85 -16.48 -2.99
CA ILE A 113 4.35 -15.29 -3.67
C ILE A 113 5.33 -14.79 -4.72
N LYS A 114 6.65 -14.88 -4.48
CA LYS A 114 7.67 -14.54 -5.50
C LYS A 114 7.67 -15.50 -6.69
N LYS A 115 7.51 -16.81 -6.46
CA LYS A 115 7.31 -17.79 -7.55
C LYS A 115 6.05 -17.46 -8.35
N GLY A 116 4.97 -17.09 -7.67
CA GLY A 116 3.72 -16.65 -8.30
C GLY A 116 3.89 -15.40 -9.16
N ILE A 117 4.56 -14.35 -8.65
CA ILE A 117 4.86 -13.12 -9.40
C ILE A 117 5.71 -13.43 -10.64
N ASN A 118 6.73 -14.29 -10.53
CA ASN A 118 7.55 -14.66 -11.68
C ASN A 118 6.77 -15.38 -12.77
N LYS A 119 5.76 -16.19 -12.38
CA LYS A 119 4.96 -16.98 -13.34
C LYS A 119 3.76 -16.22 -13.90
N PHE A 120 3.17 -15.32 -13.11
CA PHE A 120 2.00 -14.50 -13.47
C PHE A 120 2.30 -13.02 -13.16
N PRO A 121 3.21 -12.40 -13.93
CA PRO A 121 3.74 -11.08 -13.57
C PRO A 121 2.71 -9.94 -13.70
N ASP A 122 1.62 -10.17 -14.43
CA ASP A 122 0.46 -9.29 -14.60
C ASP A 122 -0.64 -9.49 -13.53
N HIS A 123 -0.46 -10.42 -12.59
CA HIS A 123 -1.38 -10.66 -11.49
C HIS A 123 -0.99 -9.83 -10.26
N TYR A 124 -1.45 -8.58 -10.24
CA TYR A 124 -1.05 -7.56 -9.26
C TYR A 124 -1.47 -7.85 -7.81
N GLU A 125 -2.42 -8.79 -7.59
CA GLU A 125 -2.74 -9.27 -6.23
C GLU A 125 -1.50 -9.76 -5.47
N MET A 126 -0.60 -10.48 -6.15
CA MET A 126 0.60 -11.02 -5.51
C MET A 126 1.62 -9.92 -5.20
N ARG A 127 1.77 -8.94 -6.09
CA ARG A 127 2.66 -7.79 -5.87
C ARG A 127 2.22 -6.97 -4.66
N PHE A 128 0.93 -6.66 -4.58
CA PHE A 128 0.39 -5.89 -3.45
C PHE A 128 0.30 -6.72 -2.16
N GLY A 129 0.09 -8.04 -2.22
CA GLY A 129 0.20 -8.92 -1.06
C GLY A 129 1.62 -8.95 -0.47
N LEU A 130 2.64 -8.94 -1.33
CA LEU A 130 4.04 -8.87 -0.91
C LEU A 130 4.39 -7.50 -0.31
N LEU A 131 3.86 -6.41 -0.86
CA LEU A 131 3.99 -5.08 -0.28
C LEU A 131 3.33 -4.99 1.09
N TRP A 132 2.11 -5.52 1.22
CA TRP A 132 1.38 -5.56 2.47
C TRP A 132 2.18 -6.27 3.57
N VAL A 133 2.75 -7.45 3.31
CA VAL A 133 3.49 -8.16 4.38
C VAL A 133 4.78 -7.42 4.77
N HIS A 134 5.46 -6.76 3.83
CA HIS A 134 6.62 -5.93 4.15
C HIS A 134 6.25 -4.66 4.92
N GLN A 135 5.10 -4.05 4.61
CA GLN A 135 4.51 -2.97 5.39
C GLN A 135 4.20 -3.44 6.82
N GLU A 136 3.49 -4.56 6.98
CA GLU A 136 3.14 -5.13 8.28
C GLU A 136 4.36 -5.47 9.11
N ASN A 137 5.44 -5.96 8.48
CA ASN A 137 6.72 -6.21 9.14
C ASN A 137 7.60 -4.97 9.32
N ARG A 138 7.20 -3.80 8.81
CA ARG A 138 8.03 -2.57 8.79
C ARG A 138 9.40 -2.80 8.14
N ASN A 139 9.46 -3.71 7.17
CA ASN A 139 10.67 -3.99 6.40
C ASN A 139 10.79 -3.01 5.24
N PHE A 140 11.13 -1.75 5.55
CA PHE A 140 11.14 -0.64 4.58
C PHE A 140 12.07 -0.89 3.39
N LYS A 141 13.20 -1.58 3.59
CA LYS A 141 14.13 -1.93 2.52
C LYS A 141 13.51 -2.88 1.51
N GLN A 142 12.88 -3.96 1.99
CA GLN A 142 12.21 -4.89 1.10
C GLN A 142 10.94 -4.28 0.51
N PHE A 143 10.19 -3.48 1.28
CA PHE A 143 9.07 -2.72 0.74
C PHE A 143 9.49 -1.88 -0.48
N LEU A 144 10.56 -1.09 -0.38
CA LEU A 144 11.05 -0.27 -1.51
C LEU A 144 11.43 -1.12 -2.72
N THR A 145 12.08 -2.26 -2.48
CA THR A 145 12.51 -3.19 -3.55
C THR A 145 11.30 -3.72 -4.32
N GLU A 146 10.31 -4.25 -3.60
CA GLU A 146 9.11 -4.83 -4.21
C GLU A 146 8.16 -3.75 -4.76
N PHE A 147 8.21 -2.54 -4.20
CA PHE A 147 7.42 -1.39 -4.66
C PHE A 147 7.96 -0.88 -5.99
N GLU A 148 9.28 -0.74 -6.11
CA GLU A 148 9.94 -0.45 -7.38
C GLU A 148 9.59 -1.52 -8.41
N ASP A 149 9.68 -2.81 -8.07
CA ASP A 149 9.39 -3.89 -9.02
C ASP A 149 7.94 -3.84 -9.54
N ALA A 150 6.97 -3.57 -8.65
CA ALA A 150 5.56 -3.43 -9.03
C ALA A 150 5.30 -2.27 -10.01
N LEU A 151 5.93 -1.11 -9.80
CA LEU A 151 5.80 0.04 -10.70
C LEU A 151 6.57 -0.16 -12.01
N LYS A 152 7.80 -0.70 -11.91
CA LYS A 152 8.69 -0.94 -13.04
C LYS A 152 8.11 -1.94 -14.03
N PHE A 153 7.46 -3.00 -13.55
CA PHE A 153 6.82 -3.99 -14.43
C PHE A 153 5.81 -3.32 -15.37
N TYR A 154 4.91 -2.49 -14.84
CA TYR A 154 3.94 -1.78 -15.67
C TYR A 154 4.63 -0.79 -16.61
N TYR A 155 5.58 0.00 -16.11
CA TYR A 155 6.28 0.99 -16.93
C TYR A 155 6.95 0.38 -18.17
N LEU A 156 7.61 -0.77 -18.00
CA LEU A 156 8.33 -1.46 -19.08
C LEU A 156 7.40 -2.21 -20.03
N ASN A 157 6.35 -2.86 -19.52
CA ASN A 157 5.54 -3.79 -20.30
C ASN A 157 4.22 -3.20 -20.80
N LYS A 158 3.68 -2.20 -20.11
CA LYS A 158 2.41 -1.52 -20.40
C LYS A 158 1.29 -2.50 -20.75
N PRO A 159 1.01 -3.51 -19.90
CA PRO A 159 -0.01 -4.50 -20.20
C PRO A 159 -1.37 -3.82 -20.37
N LYS A 160 -2.19 -4.34 -21.29
CA LYS A 160 -3.56 -3.83 -21.52
C LYS A 160 -4.54 -4.27 -20.44
N ILE A 161 -4.24 -5.40 -19.79
CA ILE A 161 -5.02 -5.96 -18.70
C ILE A 161 -4.08 -6.39 -17.58
N VAL A 162 -4.57 -6.32 -16.35
CA VAL A 162 -3.95 -6.96 -15.18
C VAL A 162 -5.01 -7.70 -14.40
N TYR A 163 -4.58 -8.64 -13.56
CA TYR A 163 -5.47 -9.46 -12.75
C TYR A 163 -5.37 -9.07 -11.27
N TRP A 164 -6.53 -9.03 -10.63
CA TRP A 164 -6.70 -8.70 -9.23
C TRP A 164 -7.79 -9.58 -8.62
N ASN A 165 -7.72 -9.90 -7.33
CA ASN A 165 -8.77 -10.53 -6.54
C ASN A 165 -9.62 -11.56 -7.29
N GLU A 166 -9.17 -12.82 -7.27
CA GLU A 166 -9.86 -13.94 -7.91
C GLU A 166 -9.87 -13.86 -9.46
N ASN A 167 -8.73 -13.45 -10.06
CA ASN A 167 -8.57 -13.30 -11.51
C ASN A 167 -9.54 -12.26 -12.15
N LYS A 168 -10.05 -11.30 -11.37
CA LYS A 168 -10.82 -10.18 -11.94
C LYS A 168 -9.94 -9.38 -12.89
N ILE A 169 -10.43 -9.20 -14.11
CA ILE A 169 -9.76 -8.42 -15.15
C ILE A 169 -9.90 -6.93 -14.83
N ILE A 170 -8.77 -6.23 -14.88
CA ILE A 170 -8.69 -4.78 -14.79
C ILE A 170 -8.26 -4.24 -16.15
N ASN A 171 -9.16 -3.49 -16.81
CA ASN A 171 -8.93 -2.92 -18.15
C ASN A 171 -8.24 -1.55 -18.14
N SER A 172 -8.02 -0.96 -16.96
CA SER A 172 -7.27 0.28 -16.77
C SER A 172 -6.07 0.07 -15.84
N PRO A 173 -5.03 -0.69 -16.25
CA PRO A 173 -3.92 -1.01 -15.35
C PRO A 173 -3.14 0.23 -14.89
N TYR A 174 -3.01 1.26 -15.73
CA TYR A 174 -2.34 2.51 -15.35
C TYR A 174 -2.92 3.09 -14.06
N ASP A 175 -4.22 3.42 -14.10
CA ASP A 175 -4.95 4.03 -12.99
C ASP A 175 -4.99 3.08 -11.78
N PHE A 176 -5.29 1.80 -12.03
CA PHE A 176 -5.37 0.82 -10.96
C PHE A 176 -4.08 0.71 -10.16
N ILE A 177 -2.93 0.64 -10.83
CA ILE A 177 -1.64 0.46 -10.16
C ILE A 177 -1.24 1.72 -9.42
N ILE A 178 -1.37 2.91 -10.03
CA ILE A 178 -0.96 4.16 -9.38
C ILE A 178 -1.85 4.50 -8.18
N GLU A 179 -3.15 4.22 -8.25
CA GLU A 179 -4.07 4.40 -7.13
C GLU A 179 -3.75 3.44 -5.96
N ASN A 180 -3.49 2.16 -6.25
CA ASN A 180 -3.07 1.22 -5.20
C ASN A 180 -1.69 1.56 -4.63
N ALA A 181 -0.75 2.01 -5.47
CA ALA A 181 0.57 2.46 -5.02
C ALA A 181 0.47 3.67 -4.10
N GLN A 182 -0.37 4.66 -4.44
CA GLN A 182 -0.65 5.79 -3.57
C GLN A 182 -1.35 5.34 -2.28
N GLY A 183 -2.28 4.39 -2.34
CA GLY A 183 -2.91 3.81 -1.15
C GLY A 183 -1.91 3.19 -0.18
N ASN A 184 -0.93 2.43 -0.68
CA ASN A 184 0.15 1.86 0.13
C ASN A 184 1.02 2.95 0.76
N ILE A 185 1.34 4.02 0.03
CA ILE A 185 2.13 5.13 0.58
C ILE A 185 1.32 5.94 1.60
N ASN A 186 0.03 6.18 1.35
CA ASN A 186 -0.87 6.90 2.26
C ASN A 186 -0.94 6.23 3.64
N TYR A 187 -0.85 4.89 3.70
CA TYR A 187 -0.71 4.19 4.97
C TYR A 187 0.46 4.76 5.78
N PHE A 188 1.65 4.87 5.21
CA PHE A 188 2.80 5.41 5.93
C PHE A 188 2.64 6.89 6.30
N TYR A 189 2.02 7.70 5.42
CA TYR A 189 1.73 9.09 5.74
C TYR A 189 0.81 9.25 6.96
N ASN A 190 -0.12 8.32 7.15
CA ASN A 190 -1.09 8.35 8.24
C ASN A 190 -0.58 7.68 9.51
N ASN A 191 0.45 6.83 9.42
CA ASN A 191 0.83 5.91 10.49
C ASN A 191 2.27 6.09 10.99
N LEU A 192 3.13 6.84 10.29
CA LEU A 192 4.52 7.08 10.70
C LEU A 192 4.74 8.54 11.07
N ASP A 193 5.80 8.76 11.85
CA ASP A 193 6.36 10.10 12.06
C ASP A 193 7.02 10.55 10.75
N LEU A 194 6.43 11.56 10.11
CA LEU A 194 6.87 12.02 8.78
C LEU A 194 8.28 12.61 8.79
N GLN A 195 8.72 13.19 9.91
CA GLN A 195 10.07 13.74 10.02
C GLN A 195 11.10 12.61 10.12
N LYS A 196 10.82 11.59 10.94
CA LYS A 196 11.70 10.41 11.08
C LYS A 196 11.72 9.54 9.83
N SER A 197 10.57 9.40 9.15
CA SER A 197 10.41 8.57 7.96
C SER A 197 10.66 9.31 6.64
N ASN A 198 11.12 10.57 6.69
CA ASN A 198 11.29 11.43 5.51
C ASN A 198 12.14 10.79 4.39
N SER A 199 13.24 10.10 4.72
CA SER A 199 14.10 9.46 3.72
C SER A 199 13.37 8.33 2.97
N PHE A 200 12.68 7.46 3.71
CA PHE A 200 11.91 6.36 3.14
C PHE A 200 10.75 6.87 2.27
N LEU A 201 9.98 7.85 2.76
CA LEU A 201 8.87 8.43 2.01
C LEU A 201 9.36 9.15 0.75
N ASN A 202 10.49 9.88 0.81
CA ASN A 202 11.12 10.45 -0.37
C ASN A 202 11.48 9.37 -1.40
N ALA A 203 12.08 8.25 -0.97
CA ALA A 203 12.41 7.15 -1.88
C ALA A 203 11.15 6.57 -2.55
N CYS A 204 10.06 6.36 -1.81
CA CYS A 204 8.78 5.93 -2.39
C CYS A 204 8.26 6.93 -3.44
N ASN A 205 8.31 8.23 -3.14
CA ASN A 205 7.83 9.27 -4.05
C ASN A 205 8.73 9.43 -5.29
N ASP A 206 10.04 9.25 -5.13
CA ASP A 206 10.99 9.26 -6.25
C ASP A 206 10.74 8.08 -7.20
N LEU A 207 10.37 6.91 -6.67
CA LEU A 207 9.95 5.77 -7.49
C LEU A 207 8.63 6.06 -8.25
N ILE A 208 7.65 6.71 -7.62
CA ILE A 208 6.44 7.15 -8.33
C ILE A 208 6.81 8.11 -9.46
N ILE A 209 7.63 9.15 -9.20
CA ILE A 209 8.02 10.11 -10.23
C ILE A 209 8.77 9.42 -11.37
N LYS A 210 9.66 8.47 -11.05
CA LYS A 210 10.44 7.72 -12.03
C LYS A 210 9.58 6.90 -12.99
N TYR A 211 8.55 6.21 -12.48
CA TYR A 211 7.74 5.27 -13.27
C TYR A 211 6.39 5.85 -13.73
N TYR A 212 5.91 6.91 -13.09
CA TYR A 212 4.67 7.63 -13.39
C TYR A 212 4.92 9.15 -13.44
N PRO A 213 5.84 9.64 -14.32
CA PRO A 213 6.27 11.04 -14.32
C PRO A 213 5.17 12.04 -14.70
N ASP A 214 4.09 11.56 -15.33
CA ASP A 214 2.93 12.37 -15.68
C ASP A 214 1.81 12.33 -14.63
N HIS A 215 1.99 11.56 -13.57
CA HIS A 215 1.04 11.51 -12.46
C HIS A 215 1.38 12.55 -11.39
N LYS A 216 0.34 13.17 -10.81
CA LYS A 216 0.49 14.25 -9.81
C LYS A 216 1.05 13.80 -8.45
N TYR A 217 0.75 12.56 -8.05
CA TYR A 217 0.96 12.07 -6.68
C TYR A 217 2.39 12.21 -6.17
N GLY A 218 3.38 11.75 -6.95
CA GLY A 218 4.78 11.82 -6.53
C GLY A 218 5.23 13.26 -6.24
N TYR A 219 4.87 14.21 -7.11
CA TYR A 219 5.19 15.62 -6.92
C TYR A 219 4.43 16.25 -5.75
N ASN A 220 3.12 15.98 -5.60
CA ASN A 220 2.36 16.47 -4.45
C ASN A 220 2.98 15.98 -3.13
N ASN A 221 3.33 14.69 -3.06
CA ASN A 221 3.93 14.10 -1.87
C ASN A 221 5.34 14.66 -1.58
N LYS A 222 6.18 14.93 -2.60
CA LYS A 222 7.47 15.65 -2.42
C LYS A 222 7.26 17.07 -1.89
N GLY A 223 6.19 17.73 -2.34
CA GLY A 223 5.76 19.01 -1.80
C GLY A 223 5.42 18.92 -0.31
N ILE A 224 4.68 17.90 0.11
CA ILE A 224 4.32 17.64 1.53
C ILE A 224 5.59 17.41 2.36
N MET A 225 6.53 16.59 1.88
CA MET A 225 7.81 16.35 2.58
C MET A 225 8.64 17.64 2.74
N SER A 226 8.69 18.46 1.70
CA SER A 226 9.37 19.77 1.75
C SER A 226 8.67 20.73 2.73
N TYR A 227 7.33 20.74 2.74
CA TYR A 227 6.54 21.55 3.65
C TYR A 227 6.78 21.18 5.12
N ILE A 228 6.82 19.88 5.45
CA ILE A 228 7.08 19.38 6.81
C ILE A 228 8.47 19.75 7.30
N THR A 229 9.45 19.77 6.41
CA THR A 229 10.82 20.22 6.70
C THR A 229 10.98 21.75 6.64
N LYS A 230 9.87 22.49 6.50
CA LYS A 230 9.79 23.96 6.39
C LYS A 230 10.52 24.55 5.19
N ASP A 231 10.83 23.75 4.18
CA ASP A 231 11.34 24.20 2.89
C ASP A 231 10.16 24.56 1.97
N PHE A 232 9.50 25.68 2.31
CA PHE A 232 8.30 26.13 1.62
C PHE A 232 8.55 26.48 0.15
N ASN A 233 9.75 26.94 -0.19
CA ASN A 233 10.11 27.26 -1.57
C ASN A 233 10.18 26.00 -2.44
N ASN A 234 10.84 24.93 -1.97
CA ASN A 234 10.82 23.67 -2.72
C ASN A 234 9.44 23.01 -2.66
N ALA A 235 8.68 23.17 -1.58
CA ALA A 235 7.29 22.73 -1.54
C ALA A 235 6.46 23.34 -2.67
N LEU A 236 6.52 24.67 -2.87
CA LEU A 236 5.84 25.34 -3.97
C LEU A 236 6.31 24.86 -5.36
N LYS A 237 7.60 24.59 -5.55
CA LYS A 237 8.10 24.04 -6.83
C LYS A 237 7.45 22.71 -7.14
N TYR A 238 7.44 21.78 -6.19
CA TYR A 238 6.84 20.46 -6.38
C TYR A 238 5.32 20.54 -6.54
N TYR A 239 4.63 21.33 -5.73
CA TYR A 239 3.19 21.53 -5.89
C TYR A 239 2.83 22.19 -7.21
N SER A 240 3.67 23.09 -7.74
CA SER A 240 3.45 23.68 -9.06
C SER A 240 3.54 22.63 -10.17
N VAL A 241 4.47 21.67 -10.07
CA VAL A 241 4.54 20.54 -11.01
C VAL A 241 3.29 19.67 -10.86
N ALA A 242 2.90 19.31 -9.63
CA ALA A 242 1.70 18.52 -9.37
C ALA A 242 0.43 19.19 -9.95
N TYR A 243 0.29 20.50 -9.75
CA TYR A 243 -0.81 21.31 -10.29
C TYR A 243 -0.82 21.34 -11.82
N SER A 244 0.35 21.34 -12.47
CA SER A 244 0.43 21.26 -13.92
C SER A 244 -0.05 19.90 -14.48
N LYS A 245 0.02 18.84 -13.67
CA LYS A 245 -0.46 17.50 -14.03
C LYS A 245 -1.97 17.34 -13.78
N ASP A 246 -2.49 17.98 -12.75
CA ASP A 246 -3.93 18.04 -12.48
C ASP A 246 -4.33 19.36 -11.83
N GLN A 247 -4.96 20.23 -12.62
CA GLN A 247 -5.41 21.55 -12.18
C GLN A 247 -6.73 21.49 -11.39
N ASN A 248 -7.41 20.35 -11.40
CA ASN A 248 -8.71 20.13 -10.78
C ASN A 248 -8.60 19.33 -9.47
N ASP A 249 -7.39 19.23 -8.90
CA ASP A 249 -7.17 18.64 -7.59
C ASP A 249 -7.21 19.71 -6.48
N ALA A 250 -8.30 19.69 -5.71
CA ALA A 250 -8.49 20.61 -4.59
C ALA A 250 -7.45 20.46 -3.48
N MET A 251 -6.88 19.27 -3.28
CA MET A 251 -5.84 19.02 -2.27
C MET A 251 -4.54 19.73 -2.66
N ILE A 252 -4.15 19.68 -3.94
CA ILE A 252 -2.94 20.37 -4.43
C ILE A 252 -3.10 21.89 -4.24
N LEU A 253 -4.25 22.45 -4.62
CA LEU A 253 -4.53 23.87 -4.42
C LEU A 253 -4.50 24.27 -2.94
N LEU A 254 -5.03 23.42 -2.07
CA LEU A 254 -5.02 23.64 -0.62
C LEU A 254 -3.59 23.63 -0.07
N ASN A 255 -2.76 22.69 -0.50
CA ASN A 255 -1.35 22.61 -0.14
C ASN A 255 -0.57 23.86 -0.58
N ILE A 256 -0.83 24.38 -1.79
CA ILE A 256 -0.24 25.63 -2.27
C ILE A 256 -0.69 26.81 -1.39
N ALA A 257 -1.98 26.90 -1.07
CA ALA A 257 -2.53 27.98 -0.25
C ALA A 257 -1.90 28.02 1.16
N TYR A 258 -1.78 26.86 1.81
CA TYR A 258 -1.10 26.73 3.09
C TYR A 258 0.38 27.08 2.99
N THR A 259 1.06 26.71 1.90
CA THR A 259 2.48 27.03 1.74
C THR A 259 2.70 28.54 1.60
N TYR A 260 1.88 29.25 0.82
CA TYR A 260 1.93 30.72 0.77
C TYR A 260 1.60 31.38 2.11
N LYS A 261 0.64 30.83 2.87
CA LYS A 261 0.34 31.29 4.23
C LYS A 261 1.57 31.22 5.13
N ASN A 262 2.31 30.11 5.10
CA ASN A 262 3.55 29.94 5.88
C ASN A 262 4.72 30.81 5.39
N LEU A 263 4.70 31.23 4.13
CA LEU A 263 5.63 32.23 3.58
C LEU A 263 5.20 33.68 3.89
N ASN A 264 4.07 33.89 4.57
CA ASN A 264 3.43 35.19 4.79
C ASN A 264 3.02 35.93 3.50
N ASP A 265 2.86 35.22 2.37
CA ASP A 265 2.28 35.77 1.15
C ASP A 265 0.75 35.61 1.21
N ILE A 266 0.12 36.53 1.93
CA ILE A 266 -1.31 36.49 2.24
C ILE A 266 -2.17 36.63 0.98
N GLU A 267 -1.75 37.46 0.03
CA GLU A 267 -2.47 37.68 -1.24
C GLU A 267 -2.54 36.40 -2.06
N GLN A 268 -1.41 35.71 -2.25
CA GLN A 268 -1.39 34.44 -2.97
C GLN A 268 -2.12 33.35 -2.19
N SER A 269 -1.98 33.29 -0.87
CA SER A 269 -2.74 32.35 -0.05
C SER A 269 -4.26 32.51 -0.23
N LYS A 270 -4.77 33.75 -0.14
CA LYS A 270 -6.18 34.09 -0.36
C LYS A 270 -6.64 33.70 -1.77
N LYS A 271 -5.81 33.95 -2.80
CA LYS A 271 -6.09 33.56 -4.19
C LYS A 271 -6.30 32.05 -4.32
N TYR A 272 -5.38 31.24 -3.76
CA TYR A 272 -5.47 29.78 -3.88
C TYR A 272 -6.61 29.17 -3.05
N PHE A 273 -6.89 29.68 -1.84
CA PHE A 273 -8.08 29.25 -1.10
C PHE A 273 -9.38 29.57 -1.84
N ASN A 274 -9.47 30.73 -2.50
CA ASN A 274 -10.63 31.04 -3.34
C ASN A 274 -10.75 30.09 -4.54
N ASN A 275 -9.64 29.65 -5.13
CA ASN A 275 -9.66 28.64 -6.19
C ASN A 275 -10.17 27.28 -5.68
N VAL A 276 -9.78 26.86 -4.47
CA VAL A 276 -10.35 25.66 -3.81
C VAL A 276 -11.87 25.78 -3.70
N ILE A 277 -12.39 26.91 -3.23
CA ILE A 277 -13.85 27.13 -3.07
C ILE A 277 -14.62 27.09 -4.40
N LYS A 278 -14.00 27.57 -5.49
CA LYS A 278 -14.60 27.54 -6.83
C LYS A 278 -14.66 26.13 -7.40
N LEU A 279 -13.60 25.35 -7.16
CA LEU A 279 -13.44 23.99 -7.66
C LEU A 279 -14.31 23.00 -6.88
N ASP A 280 -14.17 23.00 -5.55
CA ASP A 280 -14.95 22.14 -4.67
C ASP A 280 -16.27 22.83 -4.27
N LYS A 281 -17.35 22.53 -4.99
CA LYS A 281 -18.61 23.26 -4.82
C LYS A 281 -19.34 22.89 -3.53
N THR A 282 -19.17 21.68 -2.99
CA THR A 282 -19.93 21.18 -1.82
C THR A 282 -19.12 20.32 -0.84
N GLY A 283 -17.84 20.06 -1.11
CA GLY A 283 -17.01 19.15 -0.34
C GLY A 283 -16.32 19.77 0.88
N GLU A 284 -15.50 18.95 1.51
CA GLU A 284 -14.78 19.25 2.74
C GLU A 284 -13.71 20.33 2.53
N TYR A 285 -13.01 20.32 1.39
CA TYR A 285 -11.95 21.27 1.10
C TYR A 285 -12.48 22.71 1.00
N LYS A 286 -13.71 22.89 0.49
CA LYS A 286 -14.40 24.19 0.54
C LYS A 286 -14.58 24.70 1.98
N LYS A 287 -14.99 23.82 2.90
CA LYS A 287 -15.22 24.20 4.30
C LYS A 287 -13.89 24.61 4.95
N ILE A 288 -12.83 23.85 4.71
CA ILE A 288 -11.47 24.16 5.16
C ILE A 288 -11.03 25.52 4.60
N ALA A 289 -11.10 25.72 3.28
CA ALA A 289 -10.67 26.96 2.64
C ALA A 289 -11.44 28.20 3.13
N LYS A 290 -12.76 28.09 3.38
CA LYS A 290 -13.56 29.18 3.95
C LYS A 290 -13.13 29.55 5.37
N LYS A 291 -12.87 28.54 6.21
CA LYS A 291 -12.38 28.75 7.57
C LYS A 291 -11.05 29.47 7.54
N GLU A 292 -10.09 28.97 6.77
CA GLU A 292 -8.76 29.56 6.64
C GLU A 292 -8.82 31.02 6.14
N LEU A 293 -9.64 31.31 5.13
CA LEU A 293 -9.84 32.68 4.64
C LEU A 293 -10.37 33.64 5.71
N SER A 294 -11.24 33.18 6.61
CA SER A 294 -11.77 34.02 7.69
C SER A 294 -10.74 34.35 8.78
N GLU A 295 -9.70 33.52 8.91
CA GLU A 295 -8.63 33.67 9.89
C GLU A 295 -7.43 34.46 9.34
N LEU A 296 -7.32 34.59 8.01
CA LEU A 296 -6.31 35.39 7.33
C LEU A 296 -6.66 36.89 7.42
N LYS A 297 -6.07 37.58 8.41
CA LYS A 297 -6.11 39.04 8.54
C LYS A 297 -5.34 39.68 7.39
#